data_AF-A0A9P8P0P7-F1
#
_entry.id   AF-A0A9P8P0P7-F1
#
_cell.length_a   1.000
_cell.length_b   1.000
_cell.length_c   1.000
_cell.angle_alpha   90.00
_cell.angle_beta   90.00
_cell.angle_gamma   90.00
#
_symmetry.space_group_name_H-M   'P 1'
#
loop_
_entity.id
_entity.type
_entity.pdbx_description
1 polymer ?
#
loop_
_entity_poly.entity_id
_entity_poly.type
_entity_poly.pdbx_seq_one_letter_code
_entity_poly.pdbx_strand_id
1 'polypeptide(L)'
;MAVVLRAQPECEKLASTRCISPSEKPSLWTLVNPTQLCSLQYSFPYLNSPHVHFSTMEVSECVWLTQDRREFSKKMIAYVTLVATDDLNVPASGFSCEFIQQEHIDAPKQEASQLPAMPTVASGRDTTAPMVQQIGYFMPPVVIQVGSRIFKFGLAGESMPMTTQETSEFSHKRHIDVLPNEYSSEENRAISNLEYLFHPNILDFRPGNDLHSFEYTMNLHVFDILHYMFKKNRINAVNANVVLVANSMLNKKYRDILRYQLLEKLHAKSTVFLEEPLMATLAAGTRSALVVDLDWHFVLIEPVYDLRVLRNHFKWSKRGAKWLSLNNADVDLLFDTNDDIYENDEKTPLQLLVELYHELPIDLRKPLYETIIFAGELAKNQQLIQTILQGLKAENIHASSVVSLGAWAGASIYTDTVLSKDGNWNSMGRIKRENYITH
;
A
#
# COMPACT_ATOMS: atom_id res chain seq x y z
N MET A 1 18.07 -19.79 -18.06
CA MET A 1 16.81 -19.48 -17.36
C MET A 1 16.99 -19.92 -15.91
N ALA A 2 16.87 -19.03 -14.92
CA ALA A 2 17.01 -19.41 -13.51
C ALA A 2 15.63 -19.71 -12.92
N VAL A 3 15.41 -20.94 -12.46
CA VAL A 3 14.18 -21.35 -11.79
C VAL A 3 14.47 -21.46 -10.29
N VAL A 4 13.72 -20.70 -9.48
CA VAL A 4 13.84 -20.76 -8.01
C VAL A 4 12.84 -21.80 -7.50
N LEU A 5 13.35 -22.90 -6.94
CA LEU A 5 12.53 -23.95 -6.35
C LEU A 5 12.49 -23.82 -4.82
N ARG A 6 11.30 -23.96 -4.23
CA ARG A 6 11.07 -23.96 -2.78
C ARG A 6 10.71 -25.39 -2.35
N ALA A 7 11.46 -25.98 -1.42
CA ALA A 7 11.16 -27.32 -0.92
C ALA A 7 9.93 -27.31 0.01
N GLN A 8 9.12 -28.37 -0.03
CA GLN A 8 7.98 -28.59 0.86
C GLN A 8 8.38 -29.20 2.22
N PRO A 9 7.55 -29.05 3.28
CA PRO A 9 7.94 -29.32 4.67
C PRO A 9 8.05 -30.80 5.06
N GLU A 10 7.63 -31.74 4.21
CA GLU A 10 7.55 -33.16 4.59
C GLU A 10 8.90 -33.90 4.58
N CYS A 11 9.95 -33.30 4.01
CA CYS A 11 11.31 -33.85 4.07
C CYS A 11 12.05 -33.57 5.40
N GLU A 12 11.55 -32.67 6.26
CA GLU A 12 12.21 -32.37 7.55
C GLU A 12 11.96 -33.43 8.64
N LYS A 13 10.95 -34.30 8.47
CA LYS A 13 10.56 -35.28 9.50
C LYS A 13 11.39 -36.58 9.52
N LEU A 14 12.31 -36.78 8.58
CA LEU A 14 13.21 -37.95 8.57
C LEU A 14 14.60 -37.69 9.17
N ALA A 15 14.88 -36.48 9.66
CA ALA A 15 16.18 -36.09 10.20
C ALA A 15 16.23 -35.93 11.73
N SER A 16 15.26 -36.47 12.49
CA SER A 16 15.24 -36.35 13.96
C SER A 16 15.14 -37.71 14.66
N THR A 17 16.16 -38.55 14.53
CA THR A 17 16.40 -39.62 15.52
C THR A 17 17.85 -40.07 15.48
N ARG A 18 18.67 -39.57 16.42
CA ARG A 18 19.73 -40.30 17.16
C ARG A 18 20.49 -39.33 18.06
N CYS A 19 20.24 -39.45 19.37
CA CYS A 19 21.15 -38.94 20.39
C CYS A 19 22.33 -39.93 20.48
N ILE A 20 23.56 -39.44 20.29
CA ILE A 20 24.80 -40.13 20.66
C ILE A 20 25.66 -39.13 21.44
N SER A 21 26.23 -39.62 22.54
CA SER A 21 27.00 -38.93 23.57
C SER A 21 28.30 -38.26 23.07
N PRO A 22 28.90 -37.32 23.84
CA PRO A 22 30.03 -36.52 23.39
C PRO A 22 31.36 -37.20 23.72
N SER A 23 31.97 -37.86 22.74
CA SER A 23 33.42 -38.07 22.71
C SER A 23 33.86 -38.49 21.31
N GLU A 24 34.98 -37.92 20.87
CA GLU A 24 35.76 -38.23 19.66
C GLU A 24 35.48 -37.38 18.41
N LYS A 25 36.59 -36.87 17.85
CA LYS A 25 36.70 -35.92 16.73
C LYS A 25 36.35 -36.59 15.40
N PRO A 26 35.70 -35.92 14.43
CA PRO A 26 35.56 -36.49 13.10
C PRO A 26 36.70 -36.05 12.17
N SER A 27 37.38 -37.03 11.60
CA SER A 27 38.17 -36.93 10.38
C SER A 27 37.43 -37.63 9.23
N LEU A 28 37.49 -37.04 8.03
CA LEU A 28 37.00 -37.52 6.73
C LEU A 28 35.47 -37.66 6.55
N TRP A 29 34.95 -36.87 5.61
CA TRP A 29 33.62 -37.05 5.02
C TRP A 29 33.71 -38.06 3.87
N THR A 30 32.88 -39.10 3.91
CA THR A 30 32.69 -40.07 2.83
C THR A 30 31.44 -39.67 2.01
N LEU A 31 31.54 -39.64 0.68
CA LEU A 31 30.40 -39.48 -0.21
C LEU A 31 29.41 -40.64 -0.03
N VAL A 32 28.12 -40.32 0.18
CA VAL A 32 27.01 -41.27 0.07
C VAL A 32 26.19 -40.86 -1.15
N ASN A 33 26.17 -41.74 -2.16
CA ASN A 33 25.26 -41.67 -3.31
C ASN A 33 23.81 -41.96 -2.86
N PRO A 34 22.81 -41.21 -3.34
CA PRO A 34 21.44 -41.69 -3.35
C PRO A 34 20.92 -41.81 -4.79
N THR A 35 20.96 -43.02 -5.33
CA THR A 35 20.02 -43.46 -6.37
C THR A 35 18.74 -43.93 -5.68
N GLN A 36 17.76 -43.04 -5.53
CA GLN A 36 16.35 -43.42 -5.41
C GLN A 36 15.50 -42.48 -6.27
N LEU A 37 14.99 -43.03 -7.37
CA LEU A 37 14.06 -42.40 -8.29
C LEU A 37 12.71 -42.18 -7.60
N CYS A 38 12.37 -40.92 -7.30
CA CYS A 38 10.99 -40.49 -7.15
C CYS A 38 10.48 -40.06 -8.53
N SER A 39 9.51 -40.79 -9.09
CA SER A 39 8.80 -40.35 -10.29
C SER A 39 7.83 -39.23 -9.92
N LEU A 40 8.17 -37.99 -10.28
CA LEU A 40 7.26 -36.86 -10.24
C LEU A 40 6.68 -36.66 -11.65
N GLN A 41 5.37 -36.81 -11.81
CA GLN A 41 4.65 -36.34 -13.00
C GLN A 41 4.37 -34.84 -12.85
N TYR A 42 4.75 -34.06 -13.85
CA TYR A 42 4.45 -32.63 -13.94
C TYR A 42 3.55 -32.36 -15.15
N SER A 43 2.56 -31.47 -14.98
CA SER A 43 1.80 -30.87 -16.06
C SER A 43 2.15 -29.38 -16.18
N PHE A 44 2.39 -28.90 -17.40
CA PHE A 44 2.67 -27.49 -17.69
C PHE A 44 1.43 -26.85 -18.32
N PRO A 45 0.77 -25.86 -17.68
CA PRO A 45 -0.46 -25.27 -18.22
C PRO A 45 -0.24 -24.23 -19.33
N TYR A 46 1.01 -23.89 -19.68
CA TYR A 46 1.31 -22.89 -20.70
C TYR A 46 2.39 -23.36 -21.68
N LEU A 47 2.08 -24.39 -22.47
CA LEU A 47 2.84 -24.76 -23.69
C LEU A 47 1.94 -25.67 -24.55
N ASN A 48 0.81 -25.14 -25.04
CA ASN A 48 0.03 -25.82 -26.08
C ASN A 48 0.62 -25.47 -27.46
N SER A 49 1.67 -26.20 -27.86
CA SER A 49 2.07 -26.34 -29.26
C SER A 49 2.17 -27.84 -29.56
N PRO A 50 1.46 -28.36 -30.59
CA PRO A 50 1.27 -29.81 -30.78
C PRO A 50 2.50 -30.58 -31.32
N HIS A 51 3.72 -30.01 -31.29
CA HIS A 51 4.87 -30.59 -32.00
C HIS A 51 6.17 -30.74 -31.20
N VAL A 52 6.18 -30.61 -29.87
CA VAL A 52 7.40 -30.85 -29.07
C VAL A 52 7.11 -31.76 -27.89
N HIS A 53 7.62 -32.99 -27.95
CA HIS A 53 7.64 -33.93 -26.82
C HIS A 53 9.03 -33.96 -26.22
N PHE A 54 9.17 -33.60 -24.95
CA PHE A 54 10.40 -33.81 -24.17
C PHE A 54 10.28 -35.14 -23.43
N SER A 55 11.23 -36.05 -23.61
CA SER A 55 11.14 -37.43 -23.12
C SER A 55 11.85 -37.65 -21.78
N THR A 56 12.89 -36.88 -21.43
CA THR A 56 13.58 -37.02 -20.14
C THR A 56 14.29 -35.72 -19.70
N MET A 57 14.32 -35.50 -18.38
CA MET A 57 14.99 -34.36 -17.76
C MET A 57 15.99 -34.90 -16.72
N GLU A 58 17.29 -34.67 -16.92
CA GLU A 58 18.34 -35.06 -15.98
C GLU A 58 18.85 -33.83 -15.21
N VAL A 59 18.95 -33.97 -13.89
CA VAL A 59 19.58 -32.96 -13.02
C VAL A 59 21.01 -33.41 -12.78
N SER A 60 21.98 -32.68 -13.32
CA SER A 60 23.37 -33.11 -13.30
C SER A 60 24.12 -32.73 -12.02
N GLU A 61 23.87 -31.56 -11.41
CA GLU A 61 24.51 -31.15 -10.16
C GLU A 61 23.64 -30.22 -9.31
N CYS A 62 23.74 -30.36 -7.98
CA CYS A 62 23.15 -29.46 -7.00
C CYS A 62 24.25 -28.94 -6.06
N VAL A 63 24.40 -27.62 -5.99
CA VAL A 63 25.42 -26.98 -5.14
C VAL A 63 24.74 -26.16 -4.06
N TRP A 64 25.17 -26.39 -2.80
CA TRP A 64 24.73 -25.60 -1.66
C TRP A 64 25.70 -24.45 -1.43
N LEU A 65 25.22 -23.22 -1.55
CA LEU A 65 26.01 -22.04 -1.21
C LEU A 65 25.58 -21.53 0.17
N THR A 66 26.56 -21.42 1.07
CA THR A 66 26.40 -20.72 2.35
C THR A 66 27.00 -19.34 2.23
N GLN A 67 26.16 -18.31 2.36
CA GLN A 67 26.61 -16.93 2.40
C GLN A 67 26.52 -16.41 3.83
N ASP A 68 27.70 -16.24 4.43
CA ASP A 68 27.98 -15.56 5.71
C ASP A 68 27.48 -16.22 7.01
N ARG A 69 28.28 -16.11 8.08
CA ARG A 69 28.14 -16.85 9.35
C ARG A 69 27.08 -16.29 10.31
N ARG A 70 26.28 -15.29 9.91
CA ARG A 70 25.37 -14.57 10.83
C ARG A 70 23.88 -14.65 10.51
N GLU A 71 23.47 -15.26 9.40
CA GLU A 71 22.06 -15.55 9.13
C GLU A 71 21.91 -16.94 8.50
N PHE A 72 21.14 -17.82 9.16
CA PHE A 72 20.81 -19.14 8.61
C PHE A 72 19.72 -19.00 7.54
N SER A 73 20.12 -18.69 6.30
CA SER A 73 19.32 -19.05 5.14
C SER A 73 20.18 -19.85 4.15
N LYS A 74 19.79 -21.09 3.90
CA LYS A 74 20.38 -21.92 2.84
C LYS A 74 19.54 -21.72 1.59
N LYS A 75 20.17 -21.34 0.47
CA LYS A 75 19.54 -21.37 -0.86
C LYS A 75 20.14 -22.52 -1.66
N MET A 76 19.27 -23.34 -2.22
CA MET A 76 19.63 -24.39 -3.15
C MET A 76 19.51 -23.83 -4.56
N ILE A 77 20.57 -23.92 -5.35
CA ILE A 77 20.55 -23.58 -6.77
C ILE A 77 20.74 -24.90 -7.52
N ALA A 78 19.75 -25.27 -8.33
CA ALA A 78 19.83 -26.43 -9.20
C ALA A 78 20.10 -25.96 -10.64
N TYR A 79 21.06 -26.58 -11.29
CA TYR A 79 21.31 -26.39 -12.72
C TYR A 79 20.58 -27.51 -13.46
N VAL A 80 19.70 -27.12 -14.38
CA VAL A 80 18.95 -28.06 -15.22
C VAL A 80 19.48 -27.95 -16.63
N THR A 81 19.93 -29.08 -17.18
CA THR A 81 20.26 -29.20 -18.60
C THR A 81 19.11 -29.94 -19.28
N LEU A 82 18.45 -29.27 -20.22
CA LEU A 82 17.42 -29.90 -21.06
C LEU A 82 18.11 -30.47 -22.28
N VAL A 83 18.01 -31.79 -22.49
CA VAL A 83 18.47 -32.46 -23.70
C VAL A 83 17.25 -32.75 -24.56
N ALA A 84 17.17 -32.12 -25.72
CA ALA A 84 16.19 -32.48 -26.74
C ALA A 84 16.74 -33.65 -27.55
N THR A 85 15.99 -34.74 -27.65
CA THR A 85 16.28 -35.84 -28.58
C THR A 85 15.36 -35.69 -29.79
N ASP A 86 15.91 -35.23 -30.91
CA ASP A 86 15.17 -35.18 -32.18
C ASP A 86 15.22 -36.55 -32.86
N ASP A 87 14.13 -37.30 -32.77
CA ASP A 87 13.82 -38.31 -33.79
C ASP A 87 13.14 -37.57 -34.95
N LEU A 88 13.92 -36.98 -35.87
CA LEU A 88 13.59 -36.74 -37.28
C LEU A 88 14.72 -35.96 -37.97
N ASN A 89 15.26 -36.52 -39.06
CA ASN A 89 16.25 -35.90 -39.93
C ASN A 89 15.72 -34.60 -40.57
N VAL A 90 16.10 -33.45 -40.02
CA VAL A 90 15.99 -32.13 -40.68
C VAL A 90 17.28 -31.34 -40.40
N PRO A 91 17.92 -30.72 -41.41
CA PRO A 91 19.17 -30.00 -41.19
C PRO A 91 18.95 -28.72 -40.37
N ALA A 92 19.66 -28.61 -39.25
CA ALA A 92 19.62 -27.46 -38.36
C ALA A 92 20.16 -26.19 -39.07
N SER A 93 19.32 -25.16 -39.18
CA SER A 93 19.78 -23.79 -39.37
C SER A 93 20.11 -23.22 -37.99
N GLY A 94 21.36 -22.77 -37.83
CA GLY A 94 21.91 -22.34 -36.56
C GLY A 94 21.25 -21.07 -36.04
N PHE A 95 20.73 -21.13 -34.81
CA PHE A 95 20.47 -19.94 -34.00
C PHE A 95 21.73 -19.64 -33.17
N SER A 96 22.50 -18.64 -33.59
CA SER A 96 23.54 -18.03 -32.75
C SER A 96 22.91 -16.94 -31.87
N CYS A 97 22.86 -17.16 -30.57
CA CYS A 97 22.68 -16.07 -29.60
C CYS A 97 24.07 -15.56 -29.20
N GLU A 98 24.44 -14.39 -29.73
CA GLU A 98 25.61 -13.65 -29.25
C GLU A 98 25.30 -13.04 -27.89
N PHE A 99 26.16 -13.33 -26.92
CA PHE A 99 26.19 -12.66 -25.63
C PHE A 99 26.78 -11.25 -25.83
N ILE A 100 25.96 -10.21 -25.63
CA ILE A 100 26.47 -8.85 -25.50
C ILE A 100 27.12 -8.72 -24.12
N GLN A 101 28.44 -8.57 -24.12
CA GLN A 101 29.26 -8.23 -22.97
C GLN A 101 28.91 -6.79 -22.56
N GLN A 102 28.44 -6.62 -21.33
CA GLN A 102 28.07 -5.31 -20.80
C GLN A 102 29.35 -4.56 -20.44
N GLU A 103 29.81 -3.69 -21.34
CA GLU A 103 30.94 -2.80 -21.11
C GLU A 103 30.62 -1.75 -20.03
N HIS A 104 31.63 -1.50 -19.20
CA HIS A 104 31.66 -0.45 -18.19
C HIS A 104 31.39 0.91 -18.84
N ILE A 105 30.29 1.57 -18.44
CA ILE A 105 30.05 2.97 -18.78
C ILE A 105 30.76 3.83 -17.73
N ASP A 106 31.83 4.48 -18.15
CA ASP A 106 32.55 5.50 -17.38
C ASP A 106 31.66 6.73 -17.14
N ALA A 107 31.67 7.23 -15.90
CA ALA A 107 30.97 8.43 -15.49
C ALA A 107 31.55 9.68 -16.19
N PRO A 108 30.72 10.60 -16.71
CA PRO A 108 31.22 11.84 -17.28
C PRO A 108 31.73 12.77 -16.16
N LYS A 109 32.97 13.24 -16.33
CA LYS A 109 33.56 14.34 -15.57
C LYS A 109 32.71 15.60 -15.78
N GLN A 110 32.13 16.13 -14.71
CA GLN A 110 31.53 17.46 -14.72
C GLN A 110 32.64 18.52 -14.71
N GLU A 111 32.71 19.29 -15.78
CA GLU A 111 33.46 20.55 -15.84
C GLU A 111 32.77 21.60 -14.96
N ALA A 112 33.55 22.21 -14.06
CA ALA A 112 33.13 23.29 -13.20
C ALA A 112 32.88 24.56 -14.04
N SER A 113 31.61 24.92 -14.20
CA SER A 113 31.21 26.21 -14.75
C SER A 113 31.29 27.29 -13.66
N GLN A 114 31.94 28.40 -14.03
CA GLN A 114 32.21 29.56 -13.20
C GLN A 114 30.90 30.33 -12.91
N LEU A 115 30.58 30.52 -11.62
CA LEU A 115 29.54 31.45 -11.17
C LEU A 115 30.10 32.88 -11.09
N PRO A 116 29.35 33.91 -11.53
CA PRO A 116 29.76 35.30 -11.40
C PRO A 116 29.64 35.80 -9.94
N ALA A 117 30.57 36.67 -9.55
CA ALA A 117 30.68 37.27 -8.24
C ALA A 117 29.46 38.12 -7.86
N MET A 118 28.94 37.91 -6.65
CA MET A 118 27.97 38.78 -5.99
C MET A 118 28.68 39.94 -5.27
N PRO A 119 28.06 41.14 -5.20
CA PRO A 119 28.68 42.33 -4.63
C PRO A 119 28.74 42.28 -3.08
N THR A 120 29.88 42.70 -2.57
CA THR A 120 30.21 42.90 -1.16
C THR A 120 29.32 43.99 -0.55
N VAL A 121 28.44 43.62 0.39
CA VAL A 121 27.69 44.58 1.23
C VAL A 121 28.50 44.86 2.50
N ALA A 122 28.67 46.15 2.78
CA ALA A 122 29.51 46.69 3.84
C ALA A 122 29.02 46.32 5.25
N SER A 123 30.01 46.03 6.09
CA SER A 123 29.89 45.75 7.52
C SER A 123 29.59 47.01 8.33
N GLY A 124 28.40 47.08 8.92
CA GLY A 124 28.09 47.97 10.06
C GLY A 124 28.02 47.14 11.34
N ARG A 125 28.93 47.40 12.27
CA ARG A 125 28.99 46.78 13.60
C ARG A 125 27.89 47.35 14.49
N ASP A 126 27.06 46.48 15.06
CA ASP A 126 26.42 46.70 16.36
C ASP A 126 26.44 45.38 17.13
N THR A 127 27.38 45.29 18.07
CA THR A 127 27.57 44.15 18.96
C THR A 127 26.71 44.32 20.21
N THR A 128 25.43 44.02 20.11
CA THR A 128 24.62 43.56 21.25
C THR A 128 24.35 42.09 21.03
N ALA A 129 25.03 41.24 21.80
CA ALA A 129 24.88 39.78 21.71
C ALA A 129 23.40 39.39 21.85
N PRO A 130 22.76 38.81 20.82
CA PRO A 130 21.41 38.32 20.97
C PRO A 130 21.46 37.20 22.01
N MET A 131 20.66 37.38 23.05
CA MET A 131 20.33 36.34 24.02
C MET A 131 20.01 35.07 23.23
N VAL A 132 20.87 34.07 23.32
CA VAL A 132 20.68 32.75 22.72
C VAL A 132 19.47 32.14 23.43
N GLN A 133 18.27 32.49 22.98
CA GLN A 133 17.10 31.67 23.22
C GLN A 133 17.50 30.29 22.76
N GLN A 134 17.54 29.34 23.69
CA GLN A 134 17.62 27.93 23.35
C GLN A 134 16.55 27.72 22.29
N ILE A 135 16.98 27.54 21.03
CA ILE A 135 16.11 27.19 19.93
C ILE A 135 15.68 25.78 20.30
N GLY A 136 14.64 25.68 21.11
CA GLY A 136 13.99 24.43 21.43
C GLY A 136 13.62 23.86 20.08
N TYR A 137 14.26 22.75 19.72
CA TYR A 137 14.02 22.09 18.44
C TYR A 137 12.53 21.84 18.32
N PHE A 138 11.87 22.69 17.53
CA PHE A 138 10.44 22.59 17.31
C PHE A 138 10.24 21.34 16.46
N MET A 139 9.69 20.30 17.07
CA MET A 139 9.39 19.08 16.36
C MET A 139 8.30 19.37 15.32
N PRO A 140 8.55 19.09 14.03
CA PRO A 140 7.53 19.22 13.00
C PRO A 140 6.30 18.39 13.36
N PRO A 141 5.09 18.86 13.03
CA PRO A 141 3.88 18.07 13.21
C PRO A 141 3.98 16.72 12.49
N VAL A 142 3.38 15.69 13.09
CA VAL A 142 3.31 14.35 12.52
C VAL A 142 2.06 14.25 11.65
N VAL A 143 2.17 13.74 10.42
CA VAL A 143 1.05 13.54 9.51
C VAL A 143 0.79 12.05 9.35
N ILE A 144 -0.44 11.64 9.67
CA ILE A 144 -0.89 10.25 9.57
C ILE A 144 -2.09 10.22 8.63
N GLN A 145 -1.96 9.58 7.46
CA GLN A 145 -3.10 9.25 6.61
C GLN A 145 -3.64 7.89 7.05
N VAL A 146 -4.93 7.87 7.38
CA VAL A 146 -5.69 6.71 7.80
C VAL A 146 -6.51 6.25 6.60
N GLY A 147 -6.05 5.23 5.90
CA GLY A 147 -6.85 4.54 4.89
C GLY A 147 -7.71 3.45 5.52
N SER A 148 -8.41 2.71 4.66
CA SER A 148 -8.74 1.33 4.97
C SER A 148 -7.41 0.58 5.13
N ARG A 149 -6.92 -0.20 4.18
CA ARG A 149 -5.82 -1.17 4.40
C ARG A 149 -4.48 -0.62 4.89
N ILE A 150 -4.25 0.67 4.74
CA ILE A 150 -2.92 1.25 4.82
C ILE A 150 -2.95 2.50 5.69
N PHE A 151 -2.03 2.57 6.65
CA PHE A 151 -1.67 3.79 7.35
C PHE A 151 -0.39 4.34 6.73
N LYS A 152 -0.36 5.64 6.45
CA LYS A 152 0.86 6.34 6.02
C LYS A 152 1.26 7.32 7.09
N PHE A 153 2.54 7.37 7.42
CA PHE A 153 3.08 8.12 8.54
C PHE A 153 4.34 8.87 8.11
N GLY A 154 4.47 10.13 8.52
CA GLY A 154 5.70 10.90 8.37
C GLY A 154 5.59 12.28 9.00
N LEU A 155 6.53 13.17 8.67
CA LEU A 155 6.56 14.53 9.20
C LEU A 155 6.02 15.54 8.18
N ALA A 156 5.41 16.61 8.67
CA ALA A 156 5.03 17.73 7.83
C ALA A 156 6.27 18.37 7.18
N GLY A 157 6.15 18.75 5.91
CA GLY A 157 7.23 19.28 5.09
C GLY A 157 7.96 18.24 4.24
N GLU A 158 7.73 16.95 4.51
CA GLU A 158 8.27 15.86 3.68
C GLU A 158 7.40 15.61 2.44
N SER A 159 8.02 15.17 1.34
CA SER A 159 7.36 14.92 0.05
C SER A 159 6.67 13.56 -0.02
N MET A 160 7.08 12.59 0.81
CA MET A 160 6.56 11.23 0.85
C MET A 160 6.49 10.72 2.29
N PRO A 161 5.57 9.79 2.62
CA PRO A 161 5.48 9.23 3.95
C PRO A 161 6.74 8.43 4.30
N MET A 162 7.27 8.62 5.51
CA MET A 162 8.42 7.87 6.04
C MET A 162 8.14 6.36 6.17
N THR A 163 6.91 6.03 6.57
CA THR A 163 6.48 4.64 6.73
C THR A 163 5.07 4.49 6.18
N THR A 164 4.89 3.41 5.43
CA THR A 164 3.57 2.91 5.03
C THR A 164 3.39 1.56 5.70
N GLN A 165 2.24 1.36 6.35
CA GLN A 165 1.98 0.19 7.16
C GLN A 165 0.62 -0.41 6.80
N GLU A 166 0.61 -1.68 6.44
CA GLU A 166 -0.63 -2.43 6.26
C GLU A 166 -1.26 -2.74 7.62
N THR A 167 -2.57 -2.57 7.72
CA THR A 167 -3.32 -2.87 8.95
C THR A 167 -3.40 -4.37 9.20
N SER A 168 -3.41 -5.19 8.15
CA SER A 168 -3.42 -6.65 8.21
C SER A 168 -2.24 -7.22 9.03
N GLU A 169 -1.07 -6.58 9.03
CA GLU A 169 0.11 -7.04 9.80
C GLU A 169 -0.11 -7.00 11.33
N PHE A 170 -1.06 -6.20 11.80
CA PHE A 170 -1.43 -6.07 13.22
C PHE A 170 -2.69 -6.83 13.58
N SER A 171 -3.28 -7.54 12.62
CA SER A 171 -4.37 -8.44 12.93
C SER A 171 -3.79 -9.61 13.74
N HIS A 172 -4.19 -9.73 15.01
CA HIS A 172 -3.87 -10.94 15.74
C HIS A 172 -4.52 -12.11 15.00
N LYS A 173 -3.78 -13.19 14.76
CA LYS A 173 -4.33 -14.49 14.38
C LYS A 173 -5.26 -14.97 15.51
N ARG A 174 -6.47 -14.46 15.57
CA ARG A 174 -7.53 -15.07 16.36
C ARG A 174 -7.88 -16.35 15.63
N HIS A 175 -7.77 -17.48 16.33
CA HIS A 175 -8.24 -18.77 15.86
C HIS A 175 -9.75 -18.67 15.64
N ILE A 176 -10.16 -18.16 14.48
CA ILE A 176 -11.49 -18.35 13.95
C ILE A 176 -11.32 -19.51 12.99
N ASP A 177 -11.78 -20.68 13.41
CA ASP A 177 -11.84 -21.86 12.55
C ASP A 177 -12.89 -21.58 11.47
N VAL A 178 -12.47 -21.00 10.34
CA VAL A 178 -13.27 -21.02 9.13
C VAL A 178 -13.40 -22.47 8.74
N LEU A 179 -14.60 -23.03 8.91
CA LEU A 179 -14.88 -24.42 8.59
C LEU A 179 -14.51 -24.66 7.11
N PRO A 180 -13.52 -25.53 6.82
CA PRO A 180 -12.78 -25.57 5.55
C PRO A 180 -13.52 -26.22 4.38
N ASN A 181 -14.83 -26.40 4.49
CA ASN A 181 -15.55 -27.27 3.57
C ASN A 181 -16.12 -26.42 2.43
N GLU A 182 -15.31 -26.23 1.36
CA GLU A 182 -15.70 -26.41 -0.06
C GLU A 182 -14.78 -25.72 -1.10
N TYR A 183 -13.76 -24.95 -0.71
CA TYR A 183 -12.88 -24.26 -1.68
C TYR A 183 -11.52 -24.93 -1.88
N SER A 184 -10.89 -24.71 -3.04
CA SER A 184 -9.55 -25.22 -3.33
C SER A 184 -8.50 -24.60 -2.37
N SER A 185 -7.36 -25.26 -2.18
CA SER A 185 -6.34 -24.85 -1.20
C SER A 185 -5.69 -23.49 -1.50
N GLU A 186 -5.71 -23.04 -2.76
CA GLU A 186 -5.25 -21.70 -3.16
C GLU A 186 -6.32 -20.64 -2.95
N GLU A 187 -7.59 -20.93 -3.25
CA GLU A 187 -8.72 -20.03 -2.99
C GLU A 187 -8.92 -19.82 -1.50
N ASN A 188 -8.81 -20.87 -0.67
CA ASN A 188 -8.83 -20.74 0.79
C ASN A 188 -7.68 -19.88 1.33
N ARG A 189 -6.51 -19.90 0.67
CA ARG A 189 -5.37 -19.05 1.04
C ARG A 189 -5.60 -17.59 0.63
N ALA A 190 -6.23 -17.36 -0.52
CA ALA A 190 -6.67 -16.03 -0.92
C ALA A 190 -7.75 -15.51 0.03
N ILE A 191 -8.84 -16.25 0.24
CA ILE A 191 -9.96 -15.91 1.13
C ILE A 191 -9.50 -15.66 2.56
N SER A 192 -8.62 -16.51 3.10
CA SER A 192 -8.06 -16.27 4.45
C SER A 192 -7.21 -15.01 4.50
N ASN A 193 -6.37 -14.71 3.49
CA ASN A 193 -5.65 -13.43 3.44
C ASN A 193 -6.60 -12.22 3.35
N LEU A 194 -7.83 -12.42 2.84
CA LEU A 194 -8.85 -11.38 2.69
C LEU A 194 -9.69 -11.16 3.95
N GLU A 195 -9.73 -12.12 4.87
CA GLU A 195 -10.47 -12.03 6.13
C GLU A 195 -9.84 -11.03 7.12
N TYR A 196 -8.52 -10.82 7.03
CA TYR A 196 -7.73 -10.01 7.96
C TYR A 196 -7.66 -8.51 7.62
N LEU A 197 -8.32 -8.10 6.55
CA LEU A 197 -7.98 -6.82 5.90
C LEU A 197 -8.47 -5.60 6.65
N PHE A 198 -9.55 -5.74 7.44
CA PHE A 198 -9.90 -4.91 8.57
C PHE A 198 -10.63 -5.82 9.53
N HIS A 199 -9.91 -6.41 10.49
CA HIS A 199 -10.57 -7.11 11.57
C HIS A 199 -10.45 -6.31 12.87
N PRO A 200 -11.59 -5.87 13.45
CA PRO A 200 -12.94 -6.15 13.00
C PRO A 200 -13.43 -5.15 11.93
N ASN A 201 -14.18 -5.64 10.94
CA ASN A 201 -14.71 -4.78 9.87
C ASN A 201 -15.68 -3.80 10.52
N ILE A 202 -15.38 -2.51 10.42
CA ILE A 202 -16.13 -1.44 11.08
C ILE A 202 -17.61 -1.46 10.69
N LEU A 203 -17.91 -1.95 9.49
CA LEU A 203 -19.24 -1.99 8.90
C LEU A 203 -20.01 -3.28 9.20
N ASP A 204 -19.33 -4.36 9.59
CA ASP A 204 -19.99 -5.63 9.96
C ASP A 204 -20.48 -5.63 11.42
N PHE A 205 -20.49 -4.45 12.05
CA PHE A 205 -21.13 -4.28 13.35
C PHE A 205 -22.64 -4.55 13.22
N ARG A 206 -23.03 -5.80 13.46
CA ARG A 206 -24.42 -6.21 13.59
C ARG A 206 -24.91 -5.86 15.01
N PRO A 207 -26.05 -5.15 15.16
CA PRO A 207 -26.65 -4.93 16.47
C PRO A 207 -26.99 -6.29 17.09
N GLY A 208 -26.27 -6.67 18.16
CA GLY A 208 -26.43 -7.97 18.84
C GLY A 208 -25.11 -8.64 19.25
N ASN A 209 -23.99 -8.31 18.60
CA ASN A 209 -22.66 -8.68 19.09
C ASN A 209 -22.26 -7.76 20.26
N ASP A 210 -21.43 -8.24 21.18
CA ASP A 210 -20.90 -7.43 22.29
C ASP A 210 -20.08 -6.25 21.73
N LEU A 211 -20.74 -5.09 21.65
CA LEU A 211 -20.19 -3.81 21.21
C LEU A 211 -18.87 -3.50 21.91
N HIS A 212 -18.76 -3.89 23.19
CA HIS A 212 -17.58 -3.66 24.00
C HIS A 212 -16.40 -4.51 23.54
N SER A 213 -16.60 -5.81 23.26
CA SER A 213 -15.55 -6.69 22.74
C SER A 213 -14.98 -6.21 21.40
N PHE A 214 -15.86 -5.71 20.52
CA PHE A 214 -15.45 -5.11 19.25
C PHE A 214 -14.64 -3.83 19.47
N GLU A 215 -15.15 -2.91 20.30
CA GLU A 215 -14.46 -1.65 20.63
C GLU A 215 -13.09 -1.91 21.23
N TYR A 216 -13.01 -2.84 22.16
CA TYR A 216 -11.76 -3.22 22.80
C TYR A 216 -10.75 -3.74 21.78
N THR A 217 -11.16 -4.63 20.88
CA THR A 217 -10.30 -5.18 19.83
C THR A 217 -9.82 -4.09 18.87
N MET A 218 -10.72 -3.20 18.46
CA MET A 218 -10.39 -2.06 17.60
C MET A 218 -9.39 -1.12 18.26
N ASN A 219 -9.60 -0.81 19.54
CA ASN A 219 -8.73 0.06 20.33
C ASN A 219 -7.31 -0.51 20.41
N LEU A 220 -7.18 -1.79 20.75
CA LEU A 220 -5.88 -2.47 20.78
C LEU A 220 -5.21 -2.47 19.41
N HIS A 221 -5.94 -2.83 18.36
CA HIS A 221 -5.39 -2.89 17.01
C HIS A 221 -4.87 -1.53 16.52
N VAL A 222 -5.67 -0.47 16.70
CA VAL A 222 -5.26 0.91 16.36
C VAL A 222 -4.09 1.36 17.22
N PHE A 223 -4.09 1.03 18.51
CA PHE A 223 -2.97 1.34 19.40
C PHE A 223 -1.67 0.71 18.92
N ASP A 224 -1.69 -0.58 18.57
CA ASP A 224 -0.50 -1.32 18.16
C ASP A 224 0.09 -0.76 16.85
N ILE A 225 -0.76 -0.44 15.87
CA ILE A 225 -0.34 0.20 14.62
C ILE A 225 0.33 1.55 14.91
N LEU A 226 -0.35 2.43 15.66
CA LEU A 226 0.17 3.76 15.97
C LEU A 226 1.48 3.68 16.77
N HIS A 227 1.50 2.88 17.84
CA HIS A 227 2.67 2.69 18.67
C HIS A 227 3.86 2.14 17.87
N TYR A 228 3.62 1.17 16.99
CA TYR A 228 4.64 0.66 16.08
C TYR A 228 5.17 1.75 15.14
N MET A 229 4.32 2.56 14.51
CA MET A 229 4.76 3.60 13.59
C MET A 229 5.61 4.67 14.30
N PHE A 230 5.20 5.14 15.48
CA PHE A 230 6.01 6.07 16.28
C PHE A 230 7.36 5.46 16.67
N LYS A 231 7.36 4.21 17.15
CA LYS A 231 8.58 3.50 17.55
C LYS A 231 9.54 3.25 16.38
N LYS A 232 9.02 2.77 15.24
CA LYS A 232 9.80 2.47 14.02
C LYS A 232 10.50 3.71 13.47
N ASN A 233 9.80 4.85 13.47
CA ASN A 233 10.35 6.12 13.01
C ASN A 233 11.13 6.89 14.08
N ARG A 234 11.29 6.34 15.29
CA ARG A 234 11.99 6.96 16.43
C ARG A 234 11.44 8.36 16.78
N ILE A 235 10.14 8.56 16.57
CA ILE A 235 9.42 9.80 16.85
C ILE A 235 8.74 9.63 18.20
N ASN A 236 8.99 10.58 19.12
CA ASN A 236 8.29 10.58 20.39
C ASN A 236 6.86 11.10 20.20
N ALA A 237 5.86 10.26 20.49
CA ALA A 237 4.47 10.68 20.43
C ALA A 237 4.13 11.71 21.51
N VAL A 238 4.84 11.68 22.64
CA VAL A 238 4.62 12.62 23.75
C VAL A 238 4.89 14.03 23.26
N ASN A 239 3.89 14.91 23.44
CA ASN A 239 3.90 16.30 23.00
C ASN A 239 3.86 16.53 21.48
N ALA A 240 3.69 15.50 20.65
CA ALA A 240 3.55 15.67 19.20
C ALA A 240 2.22 16.37 18.85
N ASN A 241 2.26 17.27 17.85
CA ASN A 241 1.04 17.72 17.17
C ASN A 241 0.78 16.75 16.02
N VAL A 242 -0.37 16.08 16.01
CA VAL A 242 -0.70 15.05 15.04
C VAL A 242 -1.81 15.52 14.12
N VAL A 243 -1.59 15.40 12.82
CA VAL A 243 -2.55 15.68 11.76
C VAL A 243 -3.03 14.34 11.21
N LEU A 244 -4.34 14.09 11.31
CA LEU A 244 -4.98 12.88 10.80
C LEU A 244 -5.66 13.23 9.48
N VAL A 245 -5.25 12.57 8.40
CA VAL A 245 -5.91 12.66 7.10
C VAL A 245 -6.81 11.44 6.96
N ALA A 246 -8.09 11.66 6.74
CA ALA A 246 -9.04 10.57 6.65
C ALA A 246 -10.10 10.85 5.59
N ASN A 247 -10.62 9.77 5.02
CA ASN A 247 -11.78 9.79 4.15
C ASN A 247 -13.06 10.27 4.90
N SER A 248 -13.96 10.95 4.20
CA SER A 248 -15.23 11.44 4.74
C SER A 248 -16.13 10.32 5.32
N MET A 249 -16.04 9.10 4.79
CA MET A 249 -16.77 7.92 5.27
C MET A 249 -16.21 7.33 6.58
N LEU A 250 -15.09 7.85 7.10
CA LEU A 250 -14.54 7.40 8.36
C LEU A 250 -15.50 7.69 9.53
N ASN A 251 -16.10 6.63 10.08
CA ASN A 251 -17.09 6.69 11.14
C ASN A 251 -16.60 7.51 12.35
N LYS A 252 -17.48 8.34 12.92
CA LYS A 252 -17.21 9.12 14.14
C LYS A 252 -16.57 8.29 15.25
N LYS A 253 -17.07 7.08 15.49
CA LYS A 253 -16.54 6.16 16.50
C LYS A 253 -15.07 5.81 16.28
N TYR A 254 -14.67 5.59 15.02
CA TYR A 254 -13.28 5.32 14.69
C TYR A 254 -12.41 6.57 14.85
N ARG A 255 -12.93 7.75 14.49
CA ARG A 255 -12.27 9.04 14.77
C ARG A 255 -12.06 9.25 16.27
N ASP A 256 -13.02 8.85 17.10
CA ASP A 256 -12.94 8.96 18.55
C ASP A 256 -11.93 7.95 19.14
N ILE A 257 -11.88 6.72 18.61
CA ILE A 257 -10.83 5.74 18.95
C ILE A 257 -9.43 6.29 18.61
N LEU A 258 -9.23 6.83 17.42
CA LEU A 258 -7.94 7.43 17.03
C LEU A 258 -7.53 8.56 17.99
N ARG A 259 -8.47 9.43 18.36
CA ARG A 259 -8.23 10.51 19.34
C ARG A 259 -7.87 9.97 20.71
N TYR A 260 -8.63 8.99 21.20
CA TYR A 260 -8.36 8.33 22.47
C TYR A 260 -6.95 7.72 22.50
N GLN A 261 -6.59 6.97 21.46
CA GLN A 261 -5.26 6.35 21.38
C GLN A 261 -4.14 7.40 21.31
N LEU A 262 -4.29 8.46 20.51
CA LEU A 262 -3.26 9.49 20.36
C LEU A 262 -3.13 10.39 21.60
N LEU A 263 -4.25 10.95 22.08
CA LEU A 263 -4.25 11.94 23.15
C LEU A 263 -4.12 11.30 24.52
N GLU A 264 -4.84 10.21 24.80
CA GLU A 264 -4.85 9.58 26.11
C GLU A 264 -3.74 8.55 26.27
N LYS A 265 -3.60 7.60 25.34
CA LYS A 265 -2.60 6.51 25.48
C LYS A 265 -1.19 6.90 25.05
N LEU A 266 -1.05 7.55 23.91
CA LEU A 266 0.26 7.97 23.37
C LEU A 266 0.67 9.37 23.79
N HIS A 267 -0.19 10.09 24.53
CA HIS A 267 0.12 11.37 25.16
C HIS A 267 0.51 12.48 24.16
N ALA A 268 -0.01 12.43 22.93
CA ALA A 268 0.14 13.48 21.94
C ALA A 268 -0.41 14.82 22.48
N LYS A 269 0.22 15.94 22.10
CA LYS A 269 -0.19 17.28 22.55
C LYS A 269 -1.58 17.64 22.03
N SER A 270 -1.81 17.34 20.75
CA SER A 270 -3.07 17.63 20.09
C SER A 270 -3.23 16.88 18.78
N THR A 271 -4.48 16.73 18.37
CA THR A 271 -4.85 16.13 17.09
C THR A 271 -5.74 17.07 16.28
N VAL A 272 -5.64 17.04 14.96
CA VAL A 272 -6.57 17.68 14.02
C VAL A 272 -6.92 16.71 12.90
N PHE A 273 -8.16 16.73 12.40
CA PHE A 273 -8.56 15.94 11.25
C PHE A 273 -8.64 16.82 10.00
N LEU A 274 -8.06 16.34 8.91
CA LEU A 274 -8.19 16.91 7.57
C LEU A 274 -8.89 15.91 6.67
N GLU A 275 -9.73 16.41 5.76
CA GLU A 275 -10.45 15.55 4.80
C GLU A 275 -9.52 15.17 3.66
N GLU A 276 -9.45 13.87 3.39
CA GLU A 276 -8.69 13.28 2.29
C GLU A 276 -8.93 13.92 0.91
N PRO A 277 -10.17 14.13 0.42
CA PRO A 277 -10.38 14.72 -0.91
C PRO A 277 -9.84 16.14 -1.03
N LEU A 278 -9.92 16.92 0.06
CA LEU A 278 -9.39 18.27 0.08
C LEU A 278 -7.87 18.26 -0.02
N MET A 279 -7.22 17.37 0.72
CA MET A 279 -5.77 17.25 0.69
C MET A 279 -5.27 16.68 -0.64
N ALA A 280 -5.99 15.74 -1.25
CA ALA A 280 -5.68 15.24 -2.59
C ALA A 280 -5.77 16.33 -3.67
N THR A 281 -6.75 17.24 -3.54
CA THR A 281 -6.92 18.40 -4.41
C THR A 281 -5.76 19.39 -4.26
N LEU A 282 -5.38 19.71 -3.02
CA LEU A 282 -4.22 20.56 -2.74
C LEU A 282 -2.91 19.96 -3.28
N ALA A 283 -2.74 18.65 -3.14
CA ALA A 283 -1.58 17.92 -3.64
C ALA A 283 -1.48 17.91 -5.19
N ALA A 284 -2.60 18.12 -5.89
CA ALA A 284 -2.62 18.28 -7.35
C ALA A 284 -2.34 19.73 -7.78
N GLY A 285 -2.21 20.67 -6.84
CA GLY A 285 -2.01 22.09 -7.15
C GLY A 285 -3.26 22.78 -7.72
N THR A 286 -4.45 22.20 -7.51
CA THR A 286 -5.71 22.76 -8.00
C THR A 286 -6.60 23.23 -6.84
N ARG A 287 -7.60 24.06 -7.15
CA ARG A 287 -8.58 24.54 -6.17
C ARG A 287 -9.92 23.81 -6.27
N SER A 288 -10.21 23.29 -7.45
CA SER A 288 -11.44 22.55 -7.73
C SER A 288 -11.06 21.25 -8.43
N ALA A 289 -11.64 20.15 -7.98
CA ALA A 289 -11.39 18.82 -8.51
C ALA A 289 -12.52 17.88 -8.14
N LEU A 290 -12.73 16.85 -8.94
CA LEU A 290 -13.55 15.70 -8.59
C LEU A 290 -12.65 14.57 -8.10
N VAL A 291 -12.66 14.26 -6.81
CA VAL A 291 -11.82 13.19 -6.26
C VAL A 291 -12.57 11.87 -6.31
N VAL A 292 -12.01 10.90 -7.03
CA VAL A 292 -12.52 9.53 -7.16
C VAL A 292 -11.59 8.60 -6.39
N ASP A 293 -11.95 8.29 -5.16
CA ASP A 293 -11.21 7.38 -4.29
C ASP A 293 -11.67 5.94 -4.52
N LEU A 294 -10.78 5.14 -5.13
CA LEU A 294 -10.98 3.73 -5.42
C LEU A 294 -10.28 2.89 -4.32
N ASP A 295 -10.87 2.90 -3.13
CA ASP A 295 -10.35 2.25 -1.93
C ASP A 295 -10.80 0.76 -1.84
N TRP A 296 -10.34 0.09 -0.78
CA TRP A 296 -10.66 -1.29 -0.49
C TRP A 296 -12.16 -1.52 -0.26
N HIS A 297 -12.77 -0.76 0.65
CA HIS A 297 -14.15 -1.04 1.08
C HIS A 297 -15.20 -0.50 0.12
N PHE A 298 -14.95 0.68 -0.46
CA PHE A 298 -15.90 1.40 -1.26
C PHE A 298 -15.20 2.22 -2.32
N VAL A 299 -15.96 2.56 -3.35
CA VAL A 299 -15.62 3.64 -4.26
C VAL A 299 -16.32 4.89 -3.75
N LEU A 300 -15.59 5.99 -3.60
CA LEU A 300 -16.12 7.26 -3.13
C LEU A 300 -15.78 8.35 -4.13
N ILE A 301 -16.76 9.19 -4.45
CA ILE A 301 -16.61 10.34 -5.34
C ILE A 301 -17.00 11.60 -4.57
N GLU A 302 -16.04 12.48 -4.38
CA GLU A 302 -16.19 13.70 -3.59
C GLU A 302 -15.81 14.94 -4.42
N PRO A 303 -16.80 15.76 -4.80
CA PRO A 303 -16.50 17.02 -5.48
C PRO A 303 -15.93 18.05 -4.50
N VAL A 304 -14.80 18.64 -4.87
CA VAL A 304 -14.15 19.75 -4.18
C VAL A 304 -14.21 20.98 -5.09
N TYR A 305 -14.81 22.07 -4.63
CA TYR A 305 -14.88 23.32 -5.38
C TYR A 305 -14.39 24.47 -4.52
N ASP A 306 -13.43 25.23 -5.06
CA ASP A 306 -12.76 26.32 -4.35
C ASP A 306 -12.29 25.94 -2.94
N LEU A 307 -11.62 24.78 -2.83
CA LEU A 307 -11.12 24.19 -1.58
C LEU A 307 -12.21 23.91 -0.54
N ARG A 308 -13.47 23.72 -0.98
CA ARG A 308 -14.59 23.28 -0.14
C ARG A 308 -15.12 21.95 -0.65
N VAL A 309 -15.21 20.96 0.25
CA VAL A 309 -15.82 19.67 -0.06
C VAL A 309 -17.34 19.85 -0.15
N LEU A 310 -17.92 19.55 -1.30
CA LEU A 310 -19.36 19.66 -1.55
C LEU A 310 -20.07 18.39 -1.04
N ARG A 311 -20.17 18.26 0.28
CA ARG A 311 -20.72 17.07 0.96
C ARG A 311 -22.15 16.69 0.57
N ASN A 312 -22.93 17.58 -0.02
CA ASN A 312 -24.28 17.25 -0.48
C ASN A 312 -24.29 16.48 -1.82
N HIS A 313 -23.15 16.43 -2.51
CA HIS A 313 -22.99 15.83 -3.82
C HIS A 313 -21.98 14.67 -3.80
N PHE A 314 -21.70 14.07 -2.64
CA PHE A 314 -20.86 12.88 -2.61
C PHE A 314 -21.64 11.67 -3.11
N LYS A 315 -20.95 10.76 -3.80
CA LYS A 315 -21.49 9.48 -4.26
C LYS A 315 -20.60 8.36 -3.77
N TRP A 316 -21.17 7.20 -3.47
CA TRP A 316 -20.40 6.04 -3.05
C TRP A 316 -21.02 4.74 -3.55
N SER A 317 -20.21 3.69 -3.60
CA SER A 317 -20.62 2.33 -3.94
C SER A 317 -19.81 1.32 -3.14
N LYS A 318 -20.42 0.17 -2.82
CA LYS A 318 -19.74 -0.98 -2.20
C LYS A 318 -18.77 -1.67 -3.16
N ARG A 319 -18.75 -1.33 -4.45
CA ARG A 319 -17.83 -1.89 -5.47
C ARG A 319 -16.37 -1.42 -5.32
N GLY A 320 -15.83 -1.46 -4.10
CA GLY A 320 -14.39 -1.33 -3.86
C GLY A 320 -13.64 -2.62 -4.18
N ALA A 321 -12.33 -2.62 -3.95
CA ALA A 321 -11.51 -3.81 -4.19
C ALA A 321 -11.94 -5.03 -3.35
N LYS A 322 -12.60 -4.84 -2.20
CA LYS A 322 -13.20 -5.91 -1.40
C LYS A 322 -14.26 -6.68 -2.18
N TRP A 323 -15.12 -5.96 -2.90
CA TRP A 323 -16.18 -6.56 -3.69
C TRP A 323 -15.60 -7.41 -4.82
N LEU A 324 -14.58 -6.92 -5.52
CA LEU A 324 -13.88 -7.70 -6.55
C LEU A 324 -13.33 -8.99 -5.98
N SER A 325 -12.69 -8.85 -4.83
CA SER A 325 -12.01 -9.95 -4.18
C SER A 325 -12.94 -11.01 -3.61
N LEU A 326 -14.14 -10.63 -3.14
CA LEU A 326 -15.14 -11.57 -2.64
C LEU A 326 -15.85 -12.32 -3.77
N ASN A 327 -16.00 -11.68 -4.94
CA ASN A 327 -16.68 -12.28 -6.09
C ASN A 327 -15.72 -13.03 -7.03
N ASN A 328 -14.43 -13.15 -6.68
CA ASN A 328 -13.37 -13.63 -7.58
C ASN A 328 -13.44 -12.97 -8.97
N ALA A 329 -13.80 -11.68 -8.96
CA ALA A 329 -14.10 -10.90 -10.13
C ALA A 329 -12.85 -10.20 -10.65
N ASP A 330 -12.65 -10.22 -11.96
CA ASP A 330 -11.65 -9.38 -12.61
C ASP A 330 -12.00 -7.90 -12.44
N VAL A 331 -10.99 -7.04 -12.49
CA VAL A 331 -11.12 -5.57 -12.46
C VAL A 331 -12.08 -5.08 -13.54
N ASP A 332 -12.20 -5.80 -14.66
CA ASP A 332 -13.15 -5.51 -15.74
C ASP A 332 -14.62 -5.52 -15.27
N LEU A 333 -14.97 -6.30 -14.24
CA LEU A 333 -16.31 -6.32 -13.65
C LEU A 333 -16.65 -5.03 -12.88
N LEU A 334 -15.67 -4.17 -12.57
CA LEU A 334 -15.98 -2.81 -12.09
C LEU A 334 -16.71 -1.98 -13.15
N PHE A 335 -16.69 -2.40 -14.41
CA PHE A 335 -17.32 -1.72 -15.53
C PHE A 335 -18.57 -2.40 -16.04
N ASP A 336 -18.92 -3.58 -15.53
CA ASP A 336 -20.12 -4.26 -15.98
C ASP A 336 -21.37 -3.49 -15.51
N THR A 337 -22.06 -2.92 -16.49
CA THR A 337 -23.30 -2.14 -16.36
C THR A 337 -24.54 -3.02 -16.55
N ASN A 338 -24.44 -4.35 -16.47
CA ASN A 338 -25.62 -5.21 -16.46
C ASN A 338 -26.47 -4.92 -15.21
N ASP A 339 -27.38 -3.94 -15.34
CA ASP A 339 -28.14 -3.31 -14.26
C ASP A 339 -29.16 -4.23 -13.59
N ASP A 340 -29.50 -5.36 -14.21
CA ASP A 340 -30.60 -6.23 -13.74
C ASP A 340 -30.24 -7.07 -12.49
N ILE A 341 -28.98 -7.08 -12.05
CA ILE A 341 -28.49 -8.00 -11.01
C ILE A 341 -28.10 -7.30 -9.70
N TYR A 342 -27.89 -5.99 -9.71
CA TYR A 342 -27.17 -5.32 -8.62
C TYR A 342 -28.07 -4.48 -7.70
N GLU A 343 -27.75 -4.51 -6.41
CA GLU A 343 -28.40 -3.65 -5.42
C GLU A 343 -28.09 -2.16 -5.71
N ASN A 344 -28.97 -1.26 -5.27
CA ASN A 344 -28.86 0.18 -5.52
C ASN A 344 -27.53 0.82 -5.05
N ASP A 345 -26.79 0.17 -4.16
CA ASP A 345 -25.50 0.61 -3.63
C ASP A 345 -24.27 -0.11 -4.22
N GLU A 346 -24.47 -0.87 -5.30
CA GLU A 346 -23.42 -1.57 -6.06
C GLU A 346 -23.26 -0.99 -7.47
N LYS A 347 -23.28 0.33 -7.62
CA LYS A 347 -23.06 1.00 -8.91
C LYS A 347 -21.59 1.01 -9.31
N THR A 348 -21.30 0.98 -10.61
CA THR A 348 -19.94 1.14 -11.15
C THR A 348 -19.41 2.57 -10.86
N PRO A 349 -18.07 2.77 -10.80
CA PRO A 349 -17.50 4.11 -10.72
C PRO A 349 -17.97 5.04 -11.86
N LEU A 350 -18.14 4.49 -13.06
CA LEU A 350 -18.64 5.23 -14.22
C LEU A 350 -20.08 5.69 -14.02
N GLN A 351 -20.98 4.79 -13.60
CA GLN A 351 -22.38 5.13 -13.32
C GLN A 351 -22.49 6.22 -12.25
N LEU A 352 -21.73 6.10 -11.15
CA LEU A 352 -21.73 7.14 -10.11
C LEU A 352 -21.26 8.50 -10.64
N LEU A 353 -20.26 8.52 -11.52
CA LEU A 353 -19.77 9.74 -12.16
C LEU A 353 -20.81 10.34 -13.12
N VAL A 354 -21.52 9.53 -13.91
CA VAL A 354 -22.58 10.02 -14.80
C VAL A 354 -23.74 10.60 -13.99
N GLU A 355 -24.20 9.89 -12.96
CA GLU A 355 -25.26 10.37 -12.06
C GLU A 355 -24.89 11.70 -11.41
N LEU A 356 -23.68 11.78 -10.87
CA LEU A 356 -23.18 12.99 -10.24
C LEU A 356 -23.11 14.16 -11.23
N TYR A 357 -22.70 13.92 -12.48
CA TYR A 357 -22.64 14.95 -13.51
C TYR A 357 -24.01 15.61 -13.72
N HIS A 358 -25.08 14.81 -13.76
CA HIS A 358 -26.44 15.32 -13.96
C HIS A 358 -27.01 16.01 -12.72
N GLU A 359 -26.63 15.58 -11.52
CA GLU A 359 -27.05 16.20 -10.25
C GLU A 359 -26.33 17.52 -9.95
N LEU A 360 -25.11 17.69 -10.45
CA LEU A 360 -24.33 18.90 -10.21
C LEU A 360 -24.95 20.12 -10.94
N PRO A 361 -24.96 21.31 -10.28
CA PRO A 361 -25.24 22.58 -10.94
C PRO A 361 -24.36 22.78 -12.18
N ILE A 362 -24.93 23.39 -13.23
CA ILE A 362 -24.28 23.57 -14.53
C ILE A 362 -22.89 24.21 -14.41
N ASP A 363 -22.76 25.23 -13.55
CA ASP A 363 -21.51 25.98 -13.33
C ASP A 363 -20.39 25.15 -12.71
N LEU A 364 -20.73 24.05 -12.02
CA LEU A 364 -19.77 23.19 -11.34
C LEU A 364 -19.28 22.03 -12.21
N ARG A 365 -20.05 21.64 -13.24
CA ARG A 365 -19.74 20.46 -14.06
C ARG A 365 -18.39 20.56 -14.75
N LYS A 366 -18.17 21.64 -15.49
CA LYS A 366 -16.92 21.86 -16.24
C LYS A 366 -15.68 21.87 -15.33
N PRO A 367 -15.57 22.74 -14.30
CA PRO A 367 -14.36 22.81 -13.48
C PRO A 367 -14.08 21.53 -12.69
N LEU A 368 -15.10 20.73 -12.35
CA LEU A 368 -14.91 19.47 -11.64
C LEU A 368 -14.48 18.33 -12.58
N TYR A 369 -15.08 18.21 -13.77
CA TYR A 369 -14.79 17.11 -14.70
C TYR A 369 -13.52 17.36 -15.53
N GLU A 370 -13.09 18.61 -15.70
CA GLU A 370 -11.77 18.90 -16.28
C GLU A 370 -10.62 18.52 -15.33
N THR A 371 -10.90 18.29 -14.04
CA THR A 371 -9.88 17.98 -13.03
C THR A 371 -10.34 16.81 -12.16
N ILE A 372 -10.35 15.60 -12.73
CA ILE A 372 -10.63 14.38 -11.98
C ILE A 372 -9.34 13.85 -11.36
N ILE A 373 -9.34 13.63 -10.04
CA ILE A 373 -8.21 13.05 -9.31
C ILE A 373 -8.61 11.63 -8.90
N PHE A 374 -7.90 10.63 -9.43
CA PHE A 374 -8.06 9.24 -9.00
C PHE A 374 -7.13 8.94 -7.82
N ALA A 375 -7.70 8.48 -6.72
CA ALA A 375 -7.02 8.12 -5.49
C ALA A 375 -7.30 6.65 -5.11
N GLY A 376 -6.60 6.15 -4.10
CA GLY A 376 -6.73 4.76 -3.65
C GLY A 376 -5.77 3.79 -4.34
N GLU A 377 -5.83 2.52 -3.95
CA GLU A 377 -4.90 1.49 -4.45
C GLU A 377 -5.26 1.03 -5.86
N LEU A 378 -6.56 0.93 -6.19
CA LEU A 378 -7.01 0.55 -7.53
C LEU A 378 -6.66 1.60 -8.59
N ALA A 379 -6.54 2.87 -8.20
CA ALA A 379 -6.13 3.94 -9.10
C ALA A 379 -4.68 3.79 -9.64
N LYS A 380 -3.87 2.87 -9.08
CA LYS A 380 -2.57 2.51 -9.66
C LYS A 380 -2.73 1.85 -11.03
N ASN A 381 -3.88 1.23 -11.31
CA ASN A 381 -4.20 0.65 -12.61
C ASN A 381 -4.59 1.77 -13.60
N GLN A 382 -3.66 2.13 -14.49
CA GLN A 382 -3.89 3.18 -15.49
C GLN A 382 -4.93 2.78 -16.54
N GLN A 383 -5.06 1.49 -16.86
CA GLN A 383 -6.06 1.00 -17.80
C GLN A 383 -7.46 1.22 -17.22
N LEU A 384 -7.66 0.94 -15.93
CA LEU A 384 -8.90 1.24 -15.22
C LEU A 384 -9.30 2.71 -15.38
N ILE A 385 -8.37 3.64 -15.12
CA ILE A 385 -8.61 5.08 -15.27
C ILE A 385 -8.98 5.43 -16.72
N GLN A 386 -8.25 4.89 -17.70
CA GLN A 386 -8.54 5.14 -19.12
C GLN A 386 -9.92 4.64 -19.52
N THR A 387 -10.33 3.47 -19.05
CA THR A 387 -11.67 2.91 -19.30
C THR A 387 -12.77 3.80 -18.72
N ILE A 388 -12.61 4.31 -17.48
CA ILE A 388 -13.57 5.27 -16.89
C ILE A 388 -13.69 6.53 -17.76
N LEU A 389 -12.55 7.12 -18.17
CA LEU A 389 -12.54 8.35 -18.97
C LEU A 389 -13.13 8.14 -20.37
N GLN A 390 -12.88 6.99 -20.99
CA GLN A 390 -13.49 6.62 -22.28
C GLN A 390 -15.01 6.42 -22.14
N GLY A 391 -15.47 5.80 -21.05
CA GLY A 391 -16.89 5.67 -20.74
C GLY A 391 -17.58 7.02 -20.59
N LEU A 392 -16.97 7.96 -19.85
CA LEU A 392 -17.50 9.33 -19.73
C LEU A 392 -17.57 10.03 -21.09
N LYS A 393 -16.56 9.85 -21.93
CA LYS A 393 -16.56 10.41 -23.29
C LYS A 393 -17.68 9.83 -24.15
N ALA A 394 -17.98 8.53 -24.01
CA ALA A 394 -19.09 7.88 -24.72
C ALA A 394 -20.45 8.49 -24.31
N GLU A 395 -20.59 8.91 -23.05
CA GLU A 395 -21.75 9.64 -22.53
C GLU A 395 -21.75 11.14 -22.89
N ASN A 396 -20.89 11.58 -23.82
CA ASN A 396 -20.68 12.99 -24.19
C ASN A 396 -20.25 13.90 -23.02
N ILE A 397 -19.64 13.34 -21.96
CA ILE A 397 -19.08 14.09 -20.84
C ILE A 397 -17.60 14.30 -21.10
N HIS A 398 -17.19 15.56 -21.31
CA HIS A 398 -15.78 15.90 -21.43
C HIS A 398 -15.12 15.86 -20.06
N ALA A 399 -14.22 14.90 -19.86
CA ALA A 399 -13.50 14.70 -18.62
C ALA A 399 -12.00 14.51 -18.86
N SER A 400 -11.18 14.98 -17.90
CA SER A 400 -9.73 14.77 -17.88
C SER A 400 -9.25 14.43 -16.47
N SER A 401 -8.26 13.55 -16.39
CA SER A 401 -7.59 13.23 -15.14
C SER A 401 -6.37 14.14 -14.90
N VAL A 402 -6.12 14.45 -13.63
CA VAL A 402 -4.94 15.19 -13.18
C VAL A 402 -4.20 14.33 -12.15
N VAL A 403 -2.87 14.30 -12.28
CA VAL A 403 -2.01 13.57 -11.35
C VAL A 403 -1.92 14.31 -10.03
N SER A 404 -2.14 13.61 -8.93
CA SER A 404 -1.98 14.12 -7.57
C SER A 404 -0.82 13.41 -6.88
N LEU A 405 -0.09 14.13 -6.01
CA LEU A 405 0.87 13.52 -5.09
C LEU A 405 0.19 12.71 -3.96
N GLY A 406 -1.14 12.79 -3.88
CA GLY A 406 -1.97 12.07 -2.90
C GLY A 406 -2.24 12.89 -1.64
N ALA A 407 -3.28 12.46 -0.90
CA ALA A 407 -3.79 13.19 0.26
C ALA A 407 -2.74 13.38 1.37
N TRP A 408 -1.89 12.38 1.63
CA TRP A 408 -0.82 12.53 2.61
C TRP A 408 0.14 13.69 2.27
N ALA A 409 0.58 13.79 1.00
CA ALA A 409 1.50 14.84 0.57
C ALA A 409 0.84 16.23 0.65
N GLY A 410 -0.43 16.33 0.25
CA GLY A 410 -1.20 17.57 0.38
C GLY A 410 -1.34 18.01 1.83
N ALA A 411 -1.57 17.08 2.75
CA ALA A 411 -1.61 17.36 4.18
C ALA A 411 -0.24 17.75 4.75
N SER A 412 0.84 17.12 4.30
CA SER A 412 2.21 17.49 4.67
C SER A 412 2.50 18.94 4.29
N ILE A 413 2.24 19.32 3.03
CA ILE A 413 2.40 20.68 2.51
C ILE A 413 1.52 21.67 3.27
N TYR A 414 0.23 21.35 3.44
CA TYR A 414 -0.72 22.23 4.12
C TYR A 414 -0.33 22.46 5.58
N THR A 415 0.12 21.40 6.26
CA THR A 415 0.51 21.48 7.66
C THR A 415 1.75 22.34 7.83
N ASP A 416 2.77 22.14 6.99
CA ASP A 416 4.02 22.89 7.05
C ASP A 416 3.83 24.39 6.71
N THR A 417 2.98 24.69 5.71
CA THR A 417 2.85 26.06 5.19
C THR A 417 1.75 26.89 5.85
N VAL A 418 0.62 26.27 6.19
CA VAL A 418 -0.58 26.97 6.71
C VAL A 418 -0.75 26.73 8.20
N LEU A 419 -0.68 25.49 8.67
CA LEU A 419 -0.93 25.18 10.08
C LEU A 419 0.23 25.61 10.97
N SER A 420 1.49 25.41 10.55
CA SER A 420 2.67 25.77 11.35
C SER A 420 2.80 27.27 11.62
N LYS A 421 2.08 28.13 10.90
CA LYS A 421 2.00 29.56 11.21
C LYS A 421 1.18 29.76 12.50
N ASP A 422 1.81 30.38 13.50
CA ASP A 422 1.25 30.57 14.84
C ASP A 422 -0.19 31.08 14.82
N GLY A 423 -1.12 30.30 15.42
CA GLY A 423 -2.53 30.64 15.59
C GLY A 423 -3.53 29.84 14.75
N ASN A 424 -3.14 29.32 13.58
CA ASN A 424 -4.07 28.68 12.64
C ASN A 424 -4.58 27.30 13.08
N TRP A 425 -3.88 26.66 14.01
CA TRP A 425 -4.31 25.39 14.57
C TRP A 425 -5.69 25.45 15.24
N ASN A 426 -6.01 26.55 15.92
CA ASN A 426 -7.24 26.64 16.70
C ASN A 426 -8.49 26.77 15.81
N SER A 427 -8.36 27.38 14.63
CA SER A 427 -9.47 27.52 13.68
C SER A 427 -9.84 26.22 12.97
N MET A 428 -8.96 25.22 12.97
CA MET A 428 -9.16 23.97 12.23
C MET A 428 -9.75 22.83 13.08
N GLY A 429 -10.37 23.15 14.22
CA GLY A 429 -10.97 22.14 15.09
C GLY A 429 -9.91 21.27 15.79
N ARG A 430 -8.72 21.83 16.07
CA ARG A 430 -7.70 21.18 16.88
C ARG A 430 -8.28 20.82 18.25
N ILE A 431 -8.09 19.56 18.63
CA ILE A 431 -8.38 19.08 19.97
C ILE A 431 -7.06 18.91 20.70
N LYS A 432 -6.87 19.69 21.77
CA LYS A 432 -5.73 19.53 22.66
C LYS A 432 -6.02 18.45 23.70
N ARG A 433 -4.97 17.77 24.13
CA ARG A 433 -5.06 16.74 25.17
C ARG A 433 -5.68 17.25 26.47
N GLU A 434 -5.30 18.45 26.92
CA GLU A 434 -5.84 19.08 28.13
C GLU A 434 -7.37 19.26 28.08
N ASN A 435 -7.89 19.64 26.91
CA ASN A 435 -9.33 19.78 26.68
C ASN A 435 -10.01 18.42 26.51
N TYR A 436 -9.29 17.42 26.01
CA TYR A 436 -9.85 16.08 25.80
C TYR A 436 -10.02 15.31 27.11
N ILE A 437 -9.06 15.40 28.04
CA ILE A 437 -9.09 14.67 29.32
C ILE A 437 -10.11 15.25 30.31
N THR A 438 -10.45 16.53 30.15
CA THR A 438 -11.39 17.23 31.04
C THR A 438 -12.85 16.94 30.73
N HIS A 439 -13.13 16.30 29.60
CA HIS A 439 -14.45 15.87 29.15
C HIS A 439 -14.53 14.34 29.14
#